data_AF-A0A7X4FS04-F1
#
_entry.id   AF-A0A7X4FS04-F1
#
_cell.length_a   1.000
_cell.length_b   1.000
_cell.length_c   1.000
_cell.angle_alpha   90.00
_cell.angle_beta   90.00
_cell.angle_gamma   90.00
#
_symmetry.space_group_name_H-M   'P 1'
#
loop_
_entity.id
_entity.type
_entity.pdbx_description
1 polymer ?
#
loop_
_entity_poly.entity_id
_entity_poly.type
_entity_poly.pdbx_seq_one_letter_code
_entity_poly.pdbx_strand_id
1 'polypeptide(L)'
;MRLLAADRQLVHDAVLAACDASDGVEDGVVGDPERCDFDPGTLLCEDAGDESCLSAAQVSTVRMLYSSPENPKTGRPITGLLPGSELGWTDFGWTNSARSTGVEQFRYLTFADPEWTVDQFNFETDIVLAEDRDN
;
A
#
# COMPACT_ATOMS: atom_id res chain seq x y z
N MET A 1 7.95 -8.27 -3.03
CA MET A 1 9.32 -7.82 -2.69
C MET A 1 9.24 -7.06 -1.37
N ARG A 2 10.30 -7.03 -0.55
CA ARG A 2 10.28 -6.25 0.71
C ARG A 2 10.63 -4.79 0.46
N LEU A 3 10.02 -3.88 1.20
CA LEU A 3 10.37 -2.45 1.26
C LEU A 3 10.89 -2.16 2.67
N LEU A 4 12.21 -2.17 2.83
CA LEU A 4 12.84 -1.91 4.12
C LEU A 4 12.56 -0.47 4.58
N ALA A 5 12.86 -0.17 5.84
CA ALA A 5 12.63 1.16 6.40
C ALA A 5 13.31 2.28 5.58
N ALA A 6 14.53 2.06 5.08
CA ALA A 6 15.23 3.01 4.22
C ALA A 6 14.52 3.20 2.86
N ASP A 7 14.04 2.11 2.24
CA ASP A 7 13.27 2.19 0.99
C ASP A 7 12.00 3.03 1.18
N ARG A 8 11.29 2.82 2.30
CA ARG A 8 10.05 3.56 2.62
C ARG A 8 10.32 5.04 2.89
N GLN A 9 11.43 5.35 3.56
CA GLN A 9 11.87 6.73 3.76
C GLN A 9 12.18 7.41 2.42
N LEU A 10 12.89 6.72 1.52
CA LEU A 10 13.21 7.24 0.20
C LEU A 10 11.94 7.56 -0.63
N VAL A 11 10.94 6.68 -0.59
CA VAL A 11 9.63 6.95 -1.23
C VAL A 11 8.95 8.15 -0.60
N HIS A 12 8.94 8.24 0.74
CA HIS A 12 8.30 9.33 1.47
C HIS A 12 8.92 10.69 1.09
N ASP A 13 10.25 10.78 1.10
CA ASP A 13 10.97 12.01 0.77
C ASP A 13 10.67 12.45 -0.67
N ALA A 14 10.61 11.49 -1.61
CA ALA A 14 10.27 11.75 -3.01
C ALA A 14 8.81 12.20 -3.19
N VAL A 15 7.88 11.65 -2.40
CA VAL A 15 6.48 12.07 -2.37
C VAL A 15 6.35 13.50 -1.85
N LEU A 16 7.01 13.85 -0.73
CA LEU A 16 6.98 15.21 -0.19
C LEU A 16 7.55 16.21 -1.20
N ALA A 17 8.68 15.89 -1.83
CA ALA A 17 9.27 16.71 -2.87
C ALA A 17 8.32 16.94 -4.07
N ALA A 18 7.45 15.98 -4.38
CA ALA A 18 6.50 16.09 -5.47
C ALA A 18 5.21 16.82 -5.07
N CYS A 19 4.73 16.64 -3.82
CA CYS A 19 3.32 16.88 -3.50
C CYS A 19 3.06 17.79 -2.29
N ASP A 20 4.01 18.03 -1.38
CA ASP A 20 3.83 18.84 -0.15
C ASP A 20 3.28 20.24 -0.49
N ALA A 21 4.02 20.99 -1.31
CA ALA A 21 3.64 22.36 -1.70
C ALA A 21 2.34 22.49 -2.54
N SER A 22 1.69 21.39 -2.93
CA SER A 22 0.52 21.42 -3.82
C SER A 22 -0.74 21.98 -3.18
N ASP A 23 -0.82 22.00 -1.85
CA ASP A 23 -1.92 22.63 -1.10
C ASP A 23 -1.66 24.13 -0.79
N GLY A 24 -0.48 24.64 -1.16
CA GLY A 24 -0.05 26.02 -0.97
C GLY A 24 0.81 26.26 0.27
N VAL A 25 1.16 25.21 1.03
CA VAL A 25 2.07 25.26 2.18
C VAL A 25 3.15 24.19 2.01
N GLU A 26 4.38 24.49 2.45
CA GLU A 26 5.46 23.50 2.52
C GLU A 26 5.73 23.22 4.00
N ASP A 27 5.11 22.17 4.54
CA ASP A 27 5.17 21.82 5.96
C ASP A 27 5.54 20.35 6.24
N GLY A 28 5.89 19.61 5.19
CA GLY A 28 6.22 18.19 5.26
C GLY A 28 4.98 17.30 5.32
N VAL A 29 3.82 17.78 4.86
CA VAL A 29 2.56 17.02 4.84
C VAL A 29 1.95 17.07 3.45
N VAL A 30 1.52 15.91 2.94
CA VAL A 30 0.72 15.85 1.72
C VAL A 30 -0.74 16.19 2.07
N GLY A 31 -1.16 17.45 1.89
CA GLY A 31 -2.50 17.91 2.25
C GLY A 31 -3.64 17.42 1.36
N ASP A 32 -3.37 17.13 0.09
CA ASP A 32 -4.34 16.56 -0.87
C ASP A 32 -3.74 15.34 -1.59
N PRO A 33 -3.63 14.18 -0.90
CA PRO A 33 -2.91 13.02 -1.43
C PRO A 33 -3.61 12.36 -2.62
N GLU A 34 -4.92 12.57 -2.80
CA GLU A 34 -5.65 12.07 -3.98
C GLU A 34 -5.25 12.81 -5.27
N ARG A 35 -4.66 14.01 -5.15
CA ARG A 35 -4.13 14.79 -6.28
C ARG A 35 -2.64 14.64 -6.49
N CYS A 36 -1.94 13.92 -5.61
CA CYS A 36 -0.52 13.67 -5.75
C CYS A 36 -0.27 12.66 -6.88
N ASP A 37 0.34 13.12 -7.99
CA ASP A 37 0.61 12.32 -9.19
C ASP A 37 2.02 11.73 -9.23
N PHE A 38 2.67 11.61 -8.07
CA PHE A 38 4.00 11.03 -7.92
C PHE A 38 4.09 9.63 -8.56
N ASP A 39 5.03 9.45 -9.50
CA ASP A 39 5.37 8.13 -10.06
C ASP A 39 6.62 7.54 -9.36
N PRO A 40 6.48 6.39 -8.66
CA PRO A 40 7.62 5.69 -8.05
C PRO A 40 8.71 5.28 -9.05
N GLY A 41 8.41 5.26 -10.35
CA GLY A 41 9.39 5.02 -11.42
C GLY A 41 10.55 6.02 -11.44
N THR A 42 10.37 7.21 -10.86
CA THR A 42 11.43 8.22 -10.69
C THR A 42 12.56 7.76 -9.77
N LEU A 43 12.30 6.77 -8.90
CA LEU A 43 13.28 6.19 -7.99
C LEU A 43 13.97 4.93 -8.54
N LEU A 44 13.74 4.55 -9.80
CA LEU A 44 14.32 3.32 -10.35
C LEU A 44 15.85 3.39 -10.43
N CYS A 45 16.54 2.39 -9.90
CA CYS A 45 17.99 2.26 -10.02
C CYS A 45 18.46 2.06 -11.46
N GLU A 46 19.51 2.79 -11.85
CA GLU A 46 20.24 2.56 -13.11
C GLU A 46 21.20 1.36 -13.01
N ASP A 47 21.90 1.25 -11.88
CA ASP A 47 22.85 0.18 -11.56
C ASP A 47 22.39 -0.65 -10.35
N ALA A 48 22.80 -1.92 -10.29
CA ALA A 48 22.45 -2.79 -9.17
C ALA A 48 23.27 -2.46 -7.91
N GLY A 49 22.60 -2.42 -6.75
CA GLY A 49 23.25 -2.30 -5.44
C GLY A 49 23.41 -0.87 -4.91
N ASP A 50 22.82 0.11 -5.59
CA ASP A 50 22.69 1.47 -5.07
C ASP A 50 21.54 1.53 -4.04
N GLU A 51 21.84 2.06 -2.85
CA GLU A 51 20.90 2.20 -1.73
C GLU A 51 20.10 3.51 -1.78
N SER A 52 20.39 4.39 -2.74
CA SER A 52 19.71 5.67 -2.95
C SER A 52 18.55 5.60 -3.95
N CYS A 53 18.21 4.40 -4.42
CA CYS A 53 17.16 4.13 -5.40
C CYS A 53 16.47 2.80 -5.09
N LEU A 54 15.43 2.49 -5.87
CA LEU A 54 14.63 1.28 -5.77
C LEU A 54 14.88 0.36 -6.97
N SER A 55 14.98 -0.94 -6.72
CA SER A 55 14.92 -1.94 -7.77
C SER A 55 13.56 -1.92 -8.48
N ALA A 56 13.49 -2.43 -9.71
CA ALA A 56 12.24 -2.55 -10.46
C ALA A 56 11.13 -3.29 -9.68
N ALA A 57 11.51 -4.29 -8.87
CA ALA A 57 10.58 -5.04 -8.04
C ALA A 57 10.07 -4.23 -6.83
N GLN A 58 10.91 -3.39 -6.22
CA GLN A 58 10.49 -2.44 -5.18
C GLN A 58 9.56 -1.37 -5.77
N VAL A 59 9.91 -0.77 -6.92
CA VAL A 59 9.05 0.19 -7.64
C VAL A 59 7.68 -0.41 -7.94
N SER A 60 7.64 -1.63 -8.48
CA SER A 60 6.39 -2.36 -8.73
C SER A 60 5.59 -2.58 -7.45
N THR A 61 6.27 -2.86 -6.33
CA THR A 61 5.61 -3.00 -5.02
C THR A 61 4.99 -1.68 -4.60
N VAL A 62 5.70 -0.55 -4.67
CA VAL A 62 5.15 0.78 -4.32
C VAL A 62 3.93 1.12 -5.18
N ARG A 63 4.00 0.90 -6.49
CA ARG A 63 2.84 1.12 -7.40
C ARG A 63 1.64 0.25 -7.05
N MET A 64 1.87 -1.00 -6.64
CA MET A 64 0.81 -1.91 -6.18
C MET A 64 0.20 -1.45 -4.85
N LEU A 65 0.97 -0.82 -3.97
CA LEU A 65 0.44 -0.31 -2.69
C LEU A 65 -0.42 0.92 -2.87
N TYR A 66 -0.06 1.80 -3.82
CA TYR A 66 -0.89 2.95 -4.17
C TYR A 66 -2.10 2.59 -5.04
N SER A 67 -2.14 1.40 -5.64
CA SER A 67 -3.28 0.99 -6.45
C SER A 67 -4.46 0.58 -5.58
N SER A 68 -5.66 0.88 -6.06
CA SER A 68 -6.92 0.46 -5.43
C SER A 68 -7.52 -0.66 -6.26
N PRO A 69 -7.31 -1.95 -5.91
CA PRO A 69 -7.96 -3.04 -6.62
C PRO A 69 -9.48 -2.98 -6.40
N GLU A 70 -10.26 -3.43 -7.38
CA GLU A 70 -11.73 -3.36 -7.33
C GLU A 70 -12.32 -4.67 -6.82
N ASN A 71 -13.37 -4.58 -6.01
CA ASN A 71 -14.18 -5.74 -5.65
C ASN A 71 -14.81 -6.35 -6.92
N PRO A 72 -14.55 -7.62 -7.26
CA PRO A 72 -15.00 -8.22 -8.52
C PRO A 72 -16.54 -8.29 -8.67
N LYS A 73 -17.29 -8.28 -7.58
CA LYS A 73 -18.76 -8.33 -7.57
C LYS A 73 -19.38 -6.94 -7.66
N THR A 74 -18.87 -5.99 -6.88
CA THR A 74 -19.49 -4.67 -6.71
C THR A 74 -18.85 -3.57 -7.56
N GLY A 75 -17.65 -3.79 -8.08
CA GLY A 75 -16.83 -2.78 -8.76
C GLY A 75 -16.34 -1.66 -7.84
N ARG A 76 -16.55 -1.79 -6.52
CA ARG A 76 -16.13 -0.78 -5.54
C ARG A 76 -14.61 -0.88 -5.33
N PRO A 77 -13.87 0.24 -5.32
CA PRO A 77 -12.45 0.21 -5.00
C PRO A 77 -12.24 -0.21 -3.54
N ILE A 78 -11.30 -1.13 -3.34
CA ILE A 78 -10.70 -1.45 -2.05
C ILE A 78 -9.52 -0.50 -1.90
N THR A 79 -9.77 0.67 -1.30
CA THR A 79 -8.85 1.82 -1.25
C THR A 79 -7.41 1.42 -0.96
N GLY A 80 -6.52 1.69 -1.92
CA GLY A 80 -5.08 1.57 -1.79
C GLY A 80 -4.52 2.53 -0.75
N LEU A 81 -3.22 2.43 -0.49
CA LEU A 81 -2.53 3.39 0.37
C LEU A 81 -2.38 4.72 -0.39
N LEU A 82 -2.28 5.81 0.36
CA LEU A 82 -2.18 7.15 -0.21
C LEU A 82 -0.76 7.70 -0.06
N PRO A 83 -0.26 8.50 -1.02
CA PRO A 83 1.01 9.20 -0.89
C PRO A 83 1.07 10.02 0.42
N GLY A 84 2.20 9.95 1.11
CA GLY A 84 2.43 10.57 2.42
C GLY A 84 2.26 9.60 3.59
N SER A 85 1.81 8.37 3.34
CA SER A 85 1.57 7.35 4.38
C SER A 85 2.72 6.36 4.57
N GLU A 86 3.82 6.52 3.83
CA GLU A 86 4.85 5.50 3.60
C GLU A 86 5.56 5.06 4.89
N LEU A 87 5.76 6.01 5.81
CA LEU A 87 6.38 5.75 7.11
C LEU A 87 5.52 4.82 8.01
N GLY A 88 4.21 4.74 7.73
CA GLY A 88 3.27 3.85 8.41
C GLY A 88 3.21 2.43 7.84
N TRP A 89 3.88 2.17 6.71
CA TRP A 89 3.85 0.87 6.05
C TRP A 89 4.72 -0.16 6.78
N THR A 90 4.51 -1.44 6.50
CA THR A 90 5.35 -2.55 6.94
C THR A 90 6.36 -2.92 5.86
N ASP A 91 7.35 -3.75 6.21
CA ASP A 91 8.32 -4.27 5.23
C ASP A 91 7.69 -5.10 4.09
N PHE A 92 6.44 -5.52 4.25
CA PHE A 92 5.68 -6.26 3.24
C PHE A 92 4.65 -5.38 2.49
N GLY A 93 4.65 -4.07 2.76
CA GLY A 93 3.79 -3.11 2.07
C GLY A 93 2.39 -2.91 2.65
N TRP A 94 2.03 -3.61 3.72
CA TRP A 94 0.73 -3.42 4.39
C TRP A 94 0.85 -2.34 5.46
N THR A 95 -0.24 -1.68 5.84
CA THR A 95 -0.24 -0.90 7.09
C THR A 95 -0.15 -1.85 8.29
N ASN A 96 0.47 -1.39 9.37
CA ASN A 96 0.54 -2.17 10.62
C ASN A 96 -0.84 -2.57 11.14
N SER A 97 -1.84 -1.70 10.96
CA SER A 97 -3.23 -1.95 11.34
C SER A 97 -3.91 -3.00 10.45
N ALA A 98 -3.72 -2.94 9.12
CA ALA A 98 -4.31 -3.94 8.21
C ALA A 98 -3.79 -5.35 8.51
N ARG A 99 -2.52 -5.48 8.92
CA ARG A 99 -1.95 -6.79 9.29
C ARG A 99 -2.50 -7.33 10.60
N SER A 100 -2.74 -6.47 11.60
CA SER A 100 -3.16 -6.93 12.93
C SER A 100 -4.64 -7.28 13.00
N THR A 101 -5.51 -6.50 12.35
CA THR A 101 -6.96 -6.74 12.40
C THR A 101 -7.48 -7.47 11.17
N GLY A 102 -6.91 -7.24 9.99
CA GLY A 102 -7.41 -7.82 8.74
C GLY A 102 -7.29 -9.35 8.72
N VAL A 103 -6.15 -9.89 9.14
CA VAL A 103 -5.95 -11.35 9.18
C VAL A 103 -6.96 -12.03 10.11
N GLU A 104 -7.22 -11.46 11.28
CA GLU A 104 -8.18 -12.03 12.25
C GLU A 104 -9.64 -11.85 11.78
N GLN A 105 -9.96 -10.77 11.06
CA GLN A 105 -11.26 -10.62 10.39
C GLN A 105 -11.48 -11.76 9.39
N PHE A 106 -10.50 -12.06 8.54
CA PHE A 106 -10.64 -13.18 7.61
C PHE A 106 -10.79 -14.51 8.34
N ARG A 107 -9.94 -14.78 9.33
CA ARG A 107 -9.97 -16.01 10.10
C ARG A 107 -11.31 -16.24 10.82
N TYR A 108 -11.75 -15.29 11.65
CA TYR A 108 -12.85 -15.52 12.57
C TYR A 108 -14.22 -15.01 12.09
N LEU A 109 -14.25 -13.95 11.26
CA LEU A 109 -15.51 -13.36 10.81
C LEU A 109 -15.85 -13.82 9.38
N THR A 110 -14.88 -13.80 8.47
CA THR A 110 -15.11 -14.14 7.06
C THR A 110 -15.20 -15.64 6.81
N PHE A 111 -14.27 -16.43 7.37
CA PHE A 111 -14.26 -17.88 7.18
C PHE A 111 -14.81 -18.64 8.38
N ALA A 112 -14.72 -18.06 9.59
CA ALA A 112 -14.98 -18.75 10.85
C ALA A 112 -14.17 -20.05 10.98
N ASP A 113 -12.91 -20.00 10.53
CA ASP A 113 -11.96 -21.12 10.54
C ASP A 113 -10.66 -20.68 11.25
N PRO A 114 -10.39 -21.14 12.48
CA PRO A 114 -9.20 -20.75 13.23
C PRO A 114 -7.88 -21.22 12.59
N GLU A 115 -7.91 -22.22 11.72
CA GLU A 115 -6.72 -22.76 11.04
C GLU A 115 -6.40 -22.00 9.74
N TRP A 116 -7.27 -21.06 9.33
CA TRP A 116 -7.04 -20.23 8.15
C TRP A 116 -5.80 -19.33 8.33
N THR A 117 -5.00 -19.23 7.27
CA THR A 117 -3.79 -18.40 7.19
C THR A 117 -3.82 -17.51 5.96
N VAL A 118 -3.12 -16.37 6.02
CA VAL A 118 -3.09 -15.37 4.93
C VAL A 118 -2.58 -15.91 3.60
N ASP A 119 -1.77 -16.98 3.60
CA ASP A 119 -1.29 -17.64 2.38
C ASP A 119 -2.42 -18.31 1.57
N GLN A 120 -3.58 -18.51 2.18
CA GLN A 120 -4.78 -19.06 1.54
C GLN A 120 -5.67 -17.97 0.91
N PHE A 121 -5.35 -16.69 1.13
CA PHE A 121 -6.16 -15.57 0.66
C PHE A 121 -6.20 -15.52 -0.88
N ASN A 122 -7.41 -15.43 -1.42
CA ASN A 122 -7.69 -15.21 -2.82
C ASN A 122 -8.54 -13.95 -2.98
N PHE A 123 -7.93 -12.89 -3.53
CA PHE A 123 -8.58 -11.59 -3.69
C PHE A 123 -9.91 -11.67 -4.46
N GLU A 124 -10.00 -12.52 -5.49
CA GLU A 124 -11.16 -12.61 -6.39
C GLU A 124 -12.43 -13.10 -5.67
N THR A 125 -12.26 -13.93 -4.64
CA THR A 125 -13.38 -14.57 -3.93
C THR A 125 -13.56 -14.04 -2.52
N ASP A 126 -12.46 -13.73 -1.83
CA ASP A 126 -12.48 -13.56 -0.39
C ASP A 126 -12.91 -12.15 0.01
N ILE A 127 -12.56 -11.14 -0.79
CA ILE A 127 -13.07 -9.77 -0.62
C ILE A 127 -14.58 -9.72 -0.79
N VAL A 128 -15.11 -10.44 -1.78
CA VAL A 128 -16.55 -10.55 -2.01
C VAL A 128 -17.24 -11.17 -0.80
N LEU A 129 -16.69 -12.27 -0.28
CA LEU A 129 -17.24 -12.95 0.89
C LEU A 129 -17.17 -12.08 2.15
N ALA A 130 -16.07 -11.36 2.36
CA ALA A 130 -15.91 -10.47 3.50
C ALA A 130 -16.96 -9.35 3.50
N GLU A 131 -17.12 -8.65 2.37
CA GLU A 131 -18.14 -7.59 2.26
C GLU A 131 -19.58 -8.13 2.39
N ASP A 132 -19.87 -9.31 1.85
CA ASP A 132 -21.20 -9.93 1.97
C ASP A 132 -21.53 -10.30 3.43
N ARG A 133 -20.54 -10.52 4.30
CA ARG A 133 -20.74 -10.82 5.73
C ARG A 133 -20.78 -9.60 6.63
N ASP A 134 -20.23 -8.47 6.18
CA ASP A 134 -20.26 -7.20 6.91
C ASP A 134 -21.62 -6.46 6.75
N ASN A 135 -22.47 -6.88 5.80
CA ASN A 135 -23.81 -6.33 5.52
C ASN A 135 -24.95 -7.17 6.13
#